data_AF-A0A813E5T4-F1
#
_entry.id   AF-A0A813E5T4-F1
#
_cell.length_a   1.000
_cell.length_b   1.000
_cell.length_c   1.000
_cell.angle_alpha   90.00
_cell.angle_beta   90.00
_cell.angle_gamma   90.00
#
_symmetry.space_group_name_H-M   'P 1'
#
loop_
_entity.id
_entity.type
_entity.pdbx_description
1 polymer ?
#
loop_
_entity_poly.entity_id
_entity_poly.type
_entity_poly.pdbx_seq_one_letter_code
_entity_poly.pdbx_strand_id
1 'polypeptide(L)'
;MSAAGSDFNKRQKLGELAGIPPHLFIWRAAINAAMAVEQASATDRELLAQHVAAITSPDLLTNRVHCCRATSAYQPNTTKVTLSVSNELLITLDSLIRVLIASGGELKLGAPPRSTHERELAQILIELGQWQPEL
;
A
#
# COMPACT_ATOMS: atom_id res chain seq x y z
N MET A 1 -19.60 -6.41 -11.78
CA MET A 1 -18.70 -5.24 -11.71
C MET A 1 -19.14 -4.40 -10.52
N SER A 2 -18.34 -4.38 -9.45
CA SER A 2 -18.69 -3.76 -8.16
C SER A 2 -18.72 -2.23 -8.25
N ALA A 3 -19.71 -1.60 -7.62
CA ALA A 3 -19.90 -0.15 -7.51
C ALA A 3 -18.66 0.59 -6.95
N ALA A 4 -17.79 -0.10 -6.22
CA ALA A 4 -16.53 0.44 -5.72
C ALA A 4 -15.54 0.86 -6.84
N GLY A 5 -15.56 0.16 -7.99
CA GLY A 5 -14.66 0.43 -9.11
C GLY A 5 -15.05 1.69 -9.91
N SER A 6 -16.34 2.01 -9.98
CA SER A 6 -16.82 3.22 -10.67
C SER A 6 -16.56 4.50 -9.86
N ASP A 7 -16.70 4.43 -8.54
CA ASP A 7 -16.42 5.57 -7.65
C ASP A 7 -14.93 5.91 -7.59
N PHE A 8 -14.06 4.90 -7.64
CA PHE A 8 -12.61 5.09 -7.71
C PHE A 8 -12.20 5.89 -8.96
N ASN A 9 -12.66 5.45 -10.14
CA ASN A 9 -12.34 6.12 -11.41
C ASN A 9 -12.90 7.55 -11.47
N LYS A 10 -14.07 7.80 -10.85
CA LYS A 10 -14.68 9.13 -10.80
C LYS A 10 -13.90 10.09 -9.88
N ARG A 11 -13.45 9.61 -8.71
CA ARG A 11 -12.63 10.39 -7.78
C ARG A 11 -11.21 10.65 -8.30
N GLN A 12 -10.63 9.69 -9.01
CA GLN A 12 -9.34 9.86 -9.68
C GLN A 12 -9.40 11.00 -10.72
N LYS A 13 -10.42 11.00 -11.58
CA LYS A 13 -10.62 12.09 -12.56
C LYS A 13 -10.85 13.47 -11.90
N LEU A 14 -11.58 13.51 -10.79
CA LEU A 14 -11.81 14.76 -10.04
C LEU A 14 -10.54 15.28 -9.35
N GLY A 15 -9.68 14.38 -8.88
CA GLY A 15 -8.38 14.72 -8.31
C GLY A 15 -7.39 15.27 -9.32
N GLU A 16 -7.34 14.66 -10.50
CA GLU A 16 -6.54 15.15 -11.63
C GLU A 16 -6.96 16.56 -12.06
N LEU A 17 -8.26 16.88 -11.99
CA LEU A 17 -8.78 18.24 -12.23
C LEU A 17 -8.41 19.25 -11.13
N ALA A 18 -8.18 18.78 -9.90
CA ALA A 18 -7.81 19.62 -8.76
C ALA A 18 -6.28 19.75 -8.54
N GLY A 19 -5.47 19.16 -9.43
CA GLY A 19 -4.01 19.15 -9.30
C GLY A 19 -3.47 18.26 -8.18
N ILE A 20 -4.31 17.43 -7.57
CA ILE A 20 -3.90 16.52 -6.48
C ILE A 20 -3.31 15.26 -7.11
N PRO A 21 -2.07 14.87 -6.75
CA PRO A 21 -1.46 13.67 -7.29
C PRO A 21 -2.32 12.40 -7.07
N PRO A 22 -2.55 11.56 -8.09
CA PRO A 22 -3.43 10.39 -8.00
C PRO A 22 -3.08 9.42 -6.86
N HIS A 23 -1.79 9.27 -6.54
CA HIS A 23 -1.32 8.38 -5.48
C HIS A 23 -1.82 8.81 -4.09
N LEU A 24 -2.11 10.09 -3.84
CA LEU A 24 -2.63 10.55 -2.56
C LEU A 24 -4.07 10.08 -2.31
N PHE A 25 -4.87 9.90 -3.37
CA PHE A 25 -6.21 9.34 -3.26
C PHE A 25 -6.17 7.86 -2.87
N ILE A 26 -5.25 7.12 -3.50
CA ILE A 26 -5.06 5.69 -3.22
C ILE A 26 -4.54 5.54 -1.79
N TRP A 27 -3.60 6.38 -1.36
CA TRP A 27 -3.10 6.40 0.01
C TRP A 27 -4.21 6.62 1.03
N ARG A 28 -5.02 7.67 0.85
CA ARG A 28 -6.15 7.94 1.74
C ARG A 28 -7.14 6.78 1.78
N ALA A 29 -7.46 6.20 0.63
CA ALA A 29 -8.37 5.06 0.54
C ALA A 29 -7.80 3.83 1.26
N ALA A 30 -6.50 3.57 1.13
CA ALA A 30 -5.82 2.47 1.81
C ALA A 30 -5.85 2.62 3.34
N ILE A 31 -5.56 3.82 3.86
CA ILE A 31 -5.61 4.09 5.30
C ILE A 31 -7.03 3.91 5.86
N ASN A 32 -8.04 4.45 5.16
CA ASN A 32 -9.43 4.29 5.57
C ASN A 32 -9.89 2.83 5.52
N ALA A 33 -9.51 2.08 4.48
CA ALA A 33 -9.81 0.66 4.38
C ALA A 33 -9.13 -0.12 5.52
N ALA A 34 -7.88 0.18 5.83
CA ALA A 34 -7.14 -0.46 6.92
C ALA A 34 -7.79 -0.21 8.29
N MET A 35 -8.27 1.01 8.57
CA MET A 35 -9.00 1.28 9.81
C MET A 35 -10.32 0.50 9.94
N ALA A 36 -10.92 0.10 8.82
CA ALA A 36 -12.15 -0.69 8.78
C ALA A 36 -11.92 -2.21 8.87
N VAL A 37 -10.66 -2.68 8.86
CA VAL A 37 -10.31 -4.09 9.01
C VAL A 37 -10.53 -4.51 10.47
N GLU A 38 -11.35 -5.54 10.68
CA GLU A 38 -11.68 -6.04 12.02
C GLU A 38 -10.46 -6.67 12.73
N GLN A 39 -9.59 -7.32 11.95
CA GLN A 39 -8.35 -7.97 12.43
C GLN A 39 -7.25 -6.97 12.80
N ALA A 40 -7.42 -5.67 12.52
CA ALA A 40 -6.42 -4.67 12.86
C ALA A 40 -6.31 -4.51 14.39
N SER A 41 -5.08 -4.43 14.91
CA SER A 41 -4.86 -4.18 16.34
C SER A 41 -5.41 -2.80 16.75
N ALA A 42 -5.76 -2.62 18.03
CA ALA A 42 -6.21 -1.31 18.53
C ALA A 42 -5.13 -0.25 18.35
N THR A 43 -3.86 -0.61 18.62
CA THR A 43 -2.70 0.26 18.45
C THR A 43 -2.50 0.72 17.02
N ASP A 44 -2.55 -0.20 16.04
CA ASP A 44 -2.38 0.18 14.63
C ASP A 44 -3.55 1.05 14.16
N ARG A 45 -4.79 0.76 14.58
CA ARG A 45 -5.95 1.62 14.27
C ARG A 45 -5.79 3.02 14.86
N GLU A 46 -5.29 3.14 16.07
CA GLU A 46 -5.03 4.44 16.70
C GLU A 46 -3.95 5.22 15.95
N LEU A 47 -2.83 4.59 15.60
CA LEU A 47 -1.76 5.24 14.82
C LEU A 47 -2.27 5.73 13.46
N LEU A 48 -3.07 4.92 12.75
CA LEU A 48 -3.69 5.31 11.49
C LEU A 48 -4.71 6.45 11.67
N ALA A 49 -5.50 6.43 12.74
CA ALA A 49 -6.46 7.49 13.05
C ALA A 49 -5.76 8.82 13.39
N GLN A 50 -4.68 8.78 14.17
CA GLN A 50 -3.85 9.95 14.48
C GLN A 50 -3.25 10.54 13.20
N HIS A 51 -2.76 9.70 12.29
CA HIS A 51 -2.28 10.13 10.98
C HIS A 51 -3.38 10.85 10.18
N VAL A 52 -4.59 10.29 10.11
CA VAL A 52 -5.72 10.92 9.41
C VAL A 52 -6.10 12.26 10.05
N ALA A 53 -6.13 12.35 11.38
CA ALA A 53 -6.45 13.58 12.11
C ALA A 53 -5.40 14.69 11.91
N ALA A 54 -4.12 14.32 11.74
CA ALA A 54 -3.03 15.26 11.52
C ALA A 54 -3.01 15.88 10.10
N ILE A 55 -3.69 15.25 9.12
CA ILE A 55 -3.73 15.74 7.74
C ILE A 55 -4.88 16.74 7.56
N THR A 56 -4.54 18.02 7.52
CA THR A 56 -5.50 19.11 7.25
C THR A 56 -5.59 19.49 5.77
N SER A 57 -4.54 19.21 4.98
CA SER A 57 -4.53 19.44 3.53
C SER A 57 -3.74 18.35 2.77
N PRO A 58 -4.05 18.10 1.49
CA PRO A 58 -3.29 17.16 0.65
C PRO A 58 -1.82 17.57 0.47
N ASP A 59 -1.52 18.88 0.49
CA ASP A 59 -0.17 19.41 0.30
C ASP A 59 0.83 18.91 1.35
N LEU A 60 0.35 18.63 2.57
CA LEU A 60 1.16 18.04 3.63
C LEU A 60 1.66 16.63 3.28
N LEU A 61 1.02 15.94 2.33
CA LEU A 61 1.37 14.60 1.91
C LEU A 61 2.14 14.55 0.60
N THR A 62 2.08 15.61 -0.23
CA THR A 62 2.69 15.63 -1.56
C THR A 62 4.19 15.28 -1.54
N ASN A 63 4.93 15.76 -0.54
CA ASN A 63 6.36 15.46 -0.38
C ASN A 63 6.65 14.32 0.61
N ARG A 64 5.61 13.66 1.15
CA ARG A 64 5.75 12.60 2.15
C ARG A 64 5.28 11.23 1.66
N VAL A 65 4.38 11.20 0.69
CA VAL A 65 3.92 9.97 0.05
C VAL A 65 4.46 9.99 -1.38
N HIS A 66 5.55 9.29 -1.63
CA HIS A 66 6.20 9.28 -2.95
C HIS A 66 5.46 8.39 -3.94
N CYS A 67 4.87 7.29 -3.45
CA CYS A 67 4.13 6.34 -4.26
C CYS A 67 3.06 5.63 -3.44
N CYS A 68 1.87 5.52 -4.00
CA CYS A 68 0.82 4.62 -3.53
C CYS A 68 -0.01 4.20 -4.74
N ARG A 69 0.13 2.94 -5.15
CA ARG A 69 -0.51 2.42 -6.35
C ARG A 69 -1.09 1.03 -6.08
N ALA A 70 -2.32 0.80 -6.51
CA ALA A 70 -2.94 -0.51 -6.57
C ALA A 70 -3.02 -0.97 -8.03
N THR A 71 -2.59 -2.19 -8.31
CA THR A 71 -2.65 -2.82 -9.64
C THR A 71 -3.09 -4.26 -9.50
N SER A 72 -3.71 -4.82 -10.54
CA SER A 72 -4.00 -6.27 -10.57
C SER A 72 -2.70 -7.06 -10.43
N ALA A 73 -2.70 -8.04 -9.52
CA ALA A 73 -1.62 -9.02 -9.44
C ALA A 73 -1.79 -10.07 -10.55
N TYR A 74 -0.73 -10.85 -10.78
CA TYR A 74 -0.80 -12.01 -11.68
C TYR A 74 -1.78 -13.08 -11.17
N GLN A 75 -1.85 -13.24 -9.85
CA GLN A 75 -2.80 -14.14 -9.20
C GLN A 75 -4.22 -13.56 -9.29
N PRO A 76 -5.22 -14.36 -9.69
CA PRO A 76 -6.60 -13.91 -9.76
C PRO A 76 -7.11 -13.52 -8.37
N ASN A 77 -7.92 -12.45 -8.31
CA ASN A 77 -8.46 -11.86 -7.08
C ASN A 77 -7.42 -11.24 -6.11
N THR A 78 -6.16 -11.12 -6.52
CA THR A 78 -5.12 -10.47 -5.72
C THR A 78 -4.81 -9.08 -6.26
N THR A 79 -4.65 -8.10 -5.36
CA THR A 79 -4.23 -6.74 -5.72
C THR A 79 -2.80 -6.51 -5.25
N LYS A 80 -1.91 -6.14 -6.16
CA LYS A 80 -0.56 -5.67 -5.81
C LYS A 80 -0.65 -4.20 -5.40
N VAL A 81 -0.25 -3.91 -4.17
CA VAL A 81 -0.12 -2.55 -3.65
C VAL A 81 1.36 -2.19 -3.57
N THR A 82 1.75 -1.05 -4.14
CA THR A 82 3.11 -0.51 -4.06
C THR A 82 3.06 0.78 -3.27
N LEU A 83 3.87 0.85 -2.22
CA LEU A 83 3.93 1.96 -1.25
C LEU A 83 5.35 2.48 -1.16
N SER A 84 5.50 3.80 -1.08
CA SER A 84 6.76 4.47 -0.74
C SER A 84 6.44 5.81 -0.09
N VAL A 85 7.08 6.08 1.04
CA VAL A 85 6.86 7.29 1.86
C VAL A 85 8.19 7.87 2.33
N SER A 86 8.17 9.08 2.88
CA SER A 86 9.30 9.69 3.57
C SER A 86 9.49 9.11 4.98
N ASN A 87 10.67 9.33 5.58
CA ASN A 87 11.00 8.82 6.91
C ASN A 87 9.99 9.21 8.00
N GLU A 88 9.38 10.39 7.87
CA GLU A 88 8.36 10.91 8.80
C GLU A 88 7.09 10.05 8.86
N LEU A 89 6.80 9.27 7.81
CA LEU A 89 5.61 8.42 7.72
C LEU A 89 5.91 6.93 7.90
N LEU A 90 7.14 6.54 8.26
CA LEU A 90 7.50 5.12 8.40
C LEU A 90 6.63 4.41 9.44
N ILE A 91 6.37 5.05 10.59
CA ILE A 91 5.51 4.47 11.64
C ILE A 91 4.09 4.20 11.11
N THR A 92 3.54 5.15 10.34
CA THR A 92 2.23 5.00 9.70
C THR A 92 2.25 3.90 8.64
N LEU A 93 3.31 3.85 7.82
CA LEU A 93 3.48 2.82 6.79
C LEU A 93 3.59 1.42 7.40
N ASP A 94 4.38 1.25 8.45
CA ASP A 94 4.53 -0.02 9.15
C ASP A 94 3.19 -0.49 9.74
N SER A 95 2.43 0.43 10.33
CA SER A 95 1.09 0.14 10.86
C SER A 95 0.14 -0.29 9.74
N LEU A 96 0.17 0.41 8.60
CA LEU A 96 -0.61 0.03 7.42
C LEU A 96 -0.21 -1.36 6.90
N ILE A 97 1.09 -1.65 6.79
CA ILE A 97 1.61 -2.95 6.35
C ILE A 97 1.16 -4.07 7.29
N ARG A 98 1.28 -3.88 8.62
CA ARG A 98 0.81 -4.87 9.61
C ARG A 98 -0.67 -5.17 9.46
N VAL A 99 -1.52 -4.16 9.26
CA VAL A 99 -2.96 -4.36 9.03
C VAL A 99 -3.24 -5.10 7.72
N LEU A 100 -2.52 -4.77 6.65
CA LEU A 100 -2.66 -5.46 5.37
C LEU A 100 -2.24 -6.94 5.48
N ILE A 101 -1.16 -7.24 6.19
CA ILE A 101 -0.72 -8.62 6.46
C ILE A 101 -1.75 -9.36 7.32
N ALA A 102 -2.27 -8.73 8.38
CA ALA A 102 -3.32 -9.30 9.23
C ALA A 102 -4.61 -9.63 8.45
N SER A 103 -4.87 -8.92 7.34
CA SER A 103 -5.97 -9.18 6.41
C SER A 103 -5.69 -10.29 5.39
N GLY A 104 -4.53 -10.95 5.47
CA GLY A 104 -4.09 -11.98 4.52
C GLY A 104 -3.19 -11.47 3.39
N GLY A 105 -2.65 -10.25 3.50
CA GLY A 105 -1.68 -9.70 2.57
C GLY A 105 -0.29 -10.34 2.72
N GLU A 106 0.44 -10.44 1.60
CA GLU A 106 1.83 -10.91 1.57
C GLU A 106 2.76 -9.72 1.32
N LEU A 107 3.72 -9.50 2.22
CA LEU A 107 4.75 -8.47 2.05
C LEU A 107 5.85 -8.99 1.14
N LYS A 108 6.17 -8.24 0.08
CA LYS A 108 7.31 -8.50 -0.81
C LYS A 108 8.28 -7.34 -0.73
N LEU A 109 9.45 -7.60 -0.15
CA LEU A 109 10.55 -6.65 -0.07
C LEU A 109 11.55 -6.91 -1.21
N GLY A 110 12.25 -5.85 -1.62
CA GLY A 110 13.25 -5.90 -2.68
C GLY A 110 12.71 -5.61 -4.09
N ALA A 111 13.64 -5.47 -5.05
CA ALA A 111 13.28 -5.28 -6.43
C ALA A 111 12.59 -6.54 -6.97
N PRO A 112 11.49 -6.43 -7.73
CA PRO A 112 10.92 -7.59 -8.38
C PRO A 112 11.97 -8.18 -9.33
N PRO A 113 12.10 -9.52 -9.39
CA PRO A 113 13.00 -10.17 -10.33
C PRO A 113 12.67 -9.73 -11.76
N ARG A 114 13.69 -9.22 -12.44
CA ARG A 114 13.61 -8.49 -13.70
C ARG A 114 13.54 -9.43 -14.91
N SER A 115 13.87 -10.70 -14.72
CA SER A 115 13.88 -11.73 -15.77
C SER A 115 13.31 -13.07 -15.28
N THR A 116 12.98 -13.96 -16.22
CA THR A 116 12.53 -15.33 -15.90
C THR A 116 13.57 -16.09 -15.09
N HIS A 117 14.85 -15.98 -15.48
CA HIS A 117 15.96 -16.62 -14.76
C HIS A 117 16.12 -16.08 -13.33
N GLU A 118 15.93 -14.77 -13.12
CA GLU A 118 15.94 -14.20 -11.76
C GLU A 118 14.78 -14.72 -10.91
N ARG A 119 13.61 -15.01 -11.51
CA ARG A 119 12.47 -15.61 -10.79
C ARG A 119 12.75 -17.05 -10.39
N GLU A 120 13.30 -17.85 -11.31
CA GLU A 120 13.69 -19.24 -11.03
C GLU A 120 14.78 -19.29 -9.96
N LEU A 121 15.78 -18.42 -10.04
CA LEU A 121 16.83 -18.32 -9.05
C LEU A 121 16.29 -17.87 -7.68
N ALA A 122 15.40 -16.87 -7.64
CA ALA A 122 14.74 -16.47 -6.40
C ALA A 122 13.92 -17.61 -5.79
N GLN A 123 13.20 -18.39 -6.61
CA GLN A 123 12.43 -19.54 -6.16
C GLN A 123 13.34 -20.63 -5.56
N ILE A 124 14.43 -20.97 -6.23
CA ILE A 124 15.42 -21.94 -5.73
C ILE A 124 16.04 -21.45 -4.41
N LEU A 125 16.38 -20.17 -4.31
CA LEU A 125 16.97 -19.63 -3.09
C LEU A 125 15.97 -19.56 -1.92
N ILE A 126 14.68 -19.36 -2.20
CA ILE A 126 13.61 -19.48 -1.20
C ILE A 126 13.48 -20.93 -0.72
N GLU A 127 13.47 -21.90 -1.63
CA GLU A 127 13.40 -23.34 -1.31
C GLU A 127 14.60 -23.83 -0.49
N LEU A 128 15.78 -23.26 -0.74
CA LEU A 128 17.01 -23.55 0.00
C LEU A 128 17.12 -22.76 1.33
N GLY A 129 16.14 -21.90 1.64
CA GLY A 129 16.16 -21.06 2.84
C GLY A 129 17.26 -19.99 2.85
N GLN A 130 17.85 -19.69 1.69
CA GLN A 130 18.99 -18.78 1.54
C GLN A 130 18.61 -17.37 1.07
N TRP A 131 17.36 -17.16 0.67
CA TRP A 131 16.84 -15.83 0.36
C TRP A 131 15.88 -15.37 1.44
N GLN A 132 16.35 -14.47 2.31
CA GLN A 132 15.51 -13.65 3.15
C GLN A 132 15.50 -12.26 2.52
N PRO A 133 14.39 -11.82 1.88
CA PRO A 133 14.29 -10.44 1.47
C PRO A 133 14.27 -9.62 2.76
N GLU A 134 15.40 -8.97 3.06
CA GLU A 134 15.78 -8.49 4.39
C GLU A 134 14.67 -7.69 5.10
N LEU A 135 14.52 -7.99 6.39
CA LEU A 135 13.59 -7.42 7.39
C LEU A 135 13.59 -5.89 7.42
#